data_AF-A0A2S8SPP0-F1
#
_entry.id   AF-A0A2S8SPP0-F1
#
_cell.length_a   1.000
_cell.length_b   1.000
_cell.length_c   1.000
_cell.angle_alpha   90.00
_cell.angle_beta   90.00
_cell.angle_gamma   90.00
#
_symmetry.space_group_name_H-M   'P 1'
#
loop_
_entity.id
_entity.type
_entity.pdbx_description
1 polymer ?
#
loop_
_entity_poly.entity_id
_entity_poly.type
_entity_poly.pdbx_seq_one_letter_code
_entity_poly.pdbx_strand_id
1 'polypeptide(L)'
;MTHAILLFSHGSVLCGAGQTLFDLAKRMEARGDAPIVEAGFLNYSEPTFEDAFEKCVSRGAQKIIIAPYFLVAGYFVKVSLPPKIAAMSEKFPEVEVKIAEALKTDERLADAILNCAERAIEPEKWRVILDTAPQFCRDNPQCPLNGTPKCPLRPMPRTI
;
A
#
# COMPACT_ATOMS: atom_id res chain seq x y z
N MET A 1 18.13 18.81 3.42
CA MET A 1 18.06 17.35 3.59
C MET A 1 16.76 16.88 2.97
N THR A 2 16.82 16.11 1.89
CA THR A 2 15.63 15.61 1.17
C THR A 2 15.06 14.41 1.91
N HIS A 3 13.75 14.41 2.20
CA HIS A 3 13.07 13.31 2.88
C HIS A 3 11.98 12.70 2.00
N ALA A 4 11.69 11.42 2.18
CA ALA A 4 10.60 10.72 1.52
C ALA A 4 9.59 10.19 2.52
N ILE A 5 8.32 10.12 2.10
CA ILE A 5 7.30 9.33 2.78
C ILE A 5 7.08 8.06 1.93
N LEU A 6 7.36 6.90 2.51
CA LEU A 6 7.07 5.60 1.91
C LEU A 6 5.78 5.05 2.52
N LEU A 7 4.68 5.14 1.79
CA LEU A 7 3.45 4.46 2.15
C LEU A 7 3.61 2.96 1.94
N PHE A 8 3.13 2.14 2.87
CA PHE A 8 3.04 0.71 2.62
C PHE A 8 1.72 0.11 3.07
N SER A 9 1.29 -0.93 2.36
CA SER A 9 0.18 -1.77 2.78
C SER A 9 0.50 -3.26 2.62
N HIS A 10 -0.42 -4.11 3.06
CA HIS A 10 -0.27 -5.55 2.92
C HIS A 10 -0.18 -6.00 1.46
N GLY A 11 -0.91 -5.34 0.57
CA GLY A 11 -1.13 -5.77 -0.81
C GLY A 11 -2.24 -6.83 -0.92
N SER A 12 -2.59 -7.15 -2.17
CA SER A 12 -3.74 -7.98 -2.50
C SER A 12 -3.48 -8.87 -3.71
N VAL A 13 -4.15 -10.02 -3.75
CA VAL A 13 -4.25 -10.88 -4.93
C VAL A 13 -5.27 -10.34 -5.95
N LEU A 14 -6.14 -9.41 -5.54
CA LEU A 14 -7.11 -8.76 -6.42
C LEU A 14 -6.42 -7.65 -7.21
N CYS A 15 -6.45 -7.77 -8.54
CA CYS A 15 -5.94 -6.74 -9.43
C CYS A 15 -6.66 -5.41 -9.20
N GLY A 16 -5.91 -4.31 -9.21
CA GLY A 16 -6.43 -2.96 -8.98
C GLY A 16 -6.61 -2.57 -7.50
N ALA A 17 -6.66 -3.52 -6.56
CA ALA A 17 -6.86 -3.19 -5.15
C ALA A 17 -5.74 -2.32 -4.54
N GLY A 18 -4.52 -2.44 -5.08
CA GLY A 18 -3.39 -1.58 -4.70
C GLY A 18 -3.45 -0.16 -5.28
N GLN A 19 -4.29 0.10 -6.28
CA GLN A 19 -4.31 1.38 -7.01
C GLN A 19 -4.61 2.56 -6.08
N THR A 20 -5.52 2.39 -5.12
CA THR A 20 -5.89 3.43 -4.15
C THR A 20 -4.67 3.93 -3.36
N LEU A 21 -3.71 3.06 -3.02
CA LEU A 21 -2.50 3.48 -2.31
C LEU A 21 -1.59 4.34 -3.19
N PHE A 22 -1.46 3.99 -4.47
CA PHE A 22 -0.70 4.79 -5.44
C PHE A 22 -1.35 6.14 -5.71
N ASP A 23 -2.67 6.17 -5.82
CA ASP A 23 -3.40 7.41 -6.05
C ASP A 23 -3.26 8.35 -4.84
N LEU A 24 -3.26 7.79 -3.62
CA LEU A 24 -2.99 8.55 -2.40
C LEU A 24 -1.55 9.09 -2.39
N ALA A 25 -0.54 8.27 -2.70
CA ALA A 25 0.85 8.71 -2.78
C ALA A 25 1.05 9.85 -3.78
N LYS A 26 0.52 9.69 -5.00
CA LYS A 26 0.54 10.73 -6.05
C LYS A 26 -0.16 12.00 -5.60
N ARG A 27 -1.31 11.89 -4.93
CA ARG A 27 -2.06 13.04 -4.43
C ARG A 27 -1.27 13.79 -3.35
N MET A 28 -0.61 13.08 -2.43
CA MET A 28 0.21 13.69 -1.39
C MET A 28 1.41 14.43 -1.98
N GLU A 29 2.10 13.82 -2.94
CA GLU A 29 3.23 14.44 -3.63
C GLU A 29 2.78 15.69 -4.42
N ALA A 30 1.70 15.60 -5.18
CA ALA A 30 1.15 16.71 -5.96
C ALA A 30 0.66 17.89 -5.09
N ARG A 31 0.23 17.61 -3.85
CA ARG A 31 -0.13 18.65 -2.86
C ARG A 31 1.08 19.29 -2.19
N GLY A 32 2.27 18.73 -2.38
CA GLY A 32 3.50 19.17 -1.71
C GLY A 32 3.59 18.73 -0.24
N ASP A 33 2.85 17.69 0.17
CA ASP A 33 2.87 17.19 1.55
C ASP A 33 4.26 16.62 1.94
N ALA A 34 5.03 16.13 0.95
CA ALA A 34 6.44 15.76 1.04
C ALA A 34 7.09 15.82 -0.35
N PRO A 35 8.41 16.00 -0.47
CA PRO A 35 9.07 16.16 -1.77
C PRO A 35 9.20 14.84 -2.55
N ILE A 36 9.13 13.70 -1.86
CA ILE A 36 9.10 12.36 -2.45
C ILE A 36 8.02 11.56 -1.71
N VAL A 37 7.04 11.04 -2.46
CA VAL A 37 6.08 10.07 -1.90
C VAL A 37 6.05 8.83 -2.79
N GLU A 38 6.34 7.68 -2.21
CA GLU A 38 6.28 6.39 -2.89
C GLU A 38 5.34 5.44 -2.15
N ALA A 39 4.90 4.39 -2.83
CA ALA A 39 4.07 3.35 -2.26
C ALA A 39 4.64 1.97 -2.60
N GLY A 40 4.64 1.06 -1.62
CA GLY A 40 5.05 -0.33 -1.81
C GLY A 40 4.18 -1.31 -1.02
N PHE A 41 4.32 -2.60 -1.30
CA PHE A 41 3.53 -3.64 -0.66
C PHE A 41 4.39 -4.72 0.00
N LEU A 42 3.89 -5.27 1.10
CA LEU A 42 4.56 -6.39 1.76
C LEU A 42 4.38 -7.70 0.99
N ASN A 43 3.19 -7.92 0.40
CA ASN A 43 2.81 -9.17 -0.24
C ASN A 43 1.96 -8.92 -1.51
N TYR A 44 2.00 -9.88 -2.45
CA TYR A 44 1.09 -10.03 -3.62
C TYR A 44 1.04 -8.91 -4.66
N SER A 45 1.36 -7.68 -4.28
CA SER A 45 1.25 -6.47 -5.07
C SER A 45 2.62 -5.87 -5.33
N GLU A 46 2.72 -5.15 -6.44
CA GLU A 46 3.97 -4.56 -6.92
C GLU A 46 3.78 -3.04 -7.09
N PRO A 47 4.85 -2.24 -6.97
CA PRO A 47 6.18 -2.58 -6.44
C PRO A 47 6.19 -3.17 -5.02
N THR A 48 7.18 -4.00 -4.74
CA THR A 48 7.45 -4.47 -3.37
C THR A 48 7.83 -3.29 -2.46
N PHE A 49 7.74 -3.50 -1.14
CA PHE A 49 8.21 -2.53 -0.15
C PHE A 49 9.69 -2.15 -0.40
N GLU A 50 10.52 -3.14 -0.70
CA GLU A 50 11.93 -2.97 -1.01
C GLU A 50 12.15 -2.14 -2.28
N ASP A 51 11.44 -2.45 -3.38
CA ASP A 51 11.54 -1.67 -4.63
C ASP A 51 11.13 -0.20 -4.41
N ALA A 52 10.07 0.04 -3.65
CA ALA A 52 9.60 1.38 -3.35
C ALA A 52 10.57 2.15 -2.43
N PHE A 53 11.24 1.45 -1.50
CA PHE A 53 12.31 2.02 -0.68
C PHE A 53 13.52 2.40 -1.54
N GLU A 54 13.99 1.49 -2.41
CA GLU A 54 15.10 1.75 -3.34
C GLU A 54 14.78 2.92 -4.26
N LYS A 55 13.53 3.03 -4.72
CA LYS A 55 13.08 4.16 -5.51
C LYS A 55 13.17 5.48 -4.74
N CYS A 56 12.78 5.52 -3.45
CA CYS A 56 13.00 6.70 -2.60
C CYS A 56 14.47 7.11 -2.57
N VAL A 57 15.38 6.16 -2.37
CA VAL A 57 16.84 6.39 -2.33
C VAL A 57 17.35 6.91 -3.68
N SER A 58 16.94 6.28 -4.78
CA SER A 58 17.34 6.68 -6.14
C SER A 58 16.90 8.11 -6.50
N ARG A 59 15.81 8.59 -5.88
CA ARG A 59 15.30 9.95 -6.00
C ARG A 59 16.02 10.95 -5.07
N GLY A 60 17.04 10.51 -4.34
CA GLY A 60 17.89 11.34 -3.50
C GLY A 60 17.40 11.54 -2.06
N ALA A 61 16.50 10.68 -1.57
CA ALA A 61 16.06 10.74 -0.17
C ALA A 61 17.22 10.38 0.78
N GLN A 62 17.53 11.28 1.71
CA GLN A 62 18.49 11.05 2.81
C GLN A 62 17.78 10.62 4.10
N LYS A 63 16.46 10.74 4.12
CA LYS A 63 15.58 10.30 5.20
C LYS A 63 14.32 9.67 4.62
N ILE A 64 13.92 8.50 5.11
CA ILE A 64 12.71 7.82 4.69
C ILE A 64 11.81 7.61 5.91
N ILE A 65 10.60 8.18 5.86
CA ILE A 65 9.55 7.98 6.84
C ILE A 65 8.61 6.91 6.30
N ILE A 66 8.65 5.73 6.91
CA ILE A 66 7.79 4.59 6.55
C ILE A 66 6.44 4.79 7.24
N ALA A 67 5.40 5.01 6.45
CA ALA A 67 4.06 5.33 6.90
C ALA A 67 3.10 4.15 6.62
N PRO A 68 2.57 3.47 7.66
CA PRO A 68 1.63 2.38 7.48
C PRO A 68 0.28 2.89 6.98
N TYR A 69 -0.17 2.42 5.82
CA TYR A 69 -1.57 2.57 5.38
C TYR A 69 -2.45 1.51 6.04
N PHE A 70 -2.52 1.58 7.38
CA PHE A 70 -3.26 0.67 8.26
C PHE A 70 -3.97 1.44 9.35
N LEU A 71 -5.19 1.02 9.70
CA LEU A 71 -5.93 1.58 10.86
C LEU A 71 -5.30 1.15 12.19
N VAL A 72 -4.78 -0.07 12.27
CA VAL A 72 -4.19 -0.64 13.50
C VAL A 72 -2.85 -1.29 13.21
N ALA A 73 -1.94 -1.19 14.17
CA ALA A 73 -0.61 -1.80 14.09
C ALA A 73 -0.65 -3.29 14.49
N GLY A 74 -1.22 -4.12 13.61
CA GLY A 74 -1.29 -5.57 13.77
C GLY A 74 -0.03 -6.31 13.29
N TYR A 75 -0.17 -7.60 12.97
CA TYR A 75 0.93 -8.49 12.54
C TYR A 75 1.83 -7.88 11.46
N PHE A 76 1.25 -7.28 10.42
CA PHE A 76 2.05 -6.73 9.32
C PHE A 76 2.95 -5.56 9.73
N VAL A 77 2.47 -4.69 10.61
CA VAL A 77 3.25 -3.55 11.10
C VAL A 77 4.24 -3.98 12.19
N LYS A 78 3.84 -4.90 13.07
CA LYS A 78 4.63 -5.27 14.27
C LYS A 78 5.59 -6.44 14.06
N VAL A 79 5.35 -7.32 13.09
CA VAL A 79 6.10 -8.56 12.89
C VAL A 79 6.67 -8.66 11.48
N SER A 80 5.87 -8.40 10.45
CA SER A 80 6.32 -8.58 9.05
C SER A 80 7.22 -7.45 8.54
N LEU A 81 6.95 -6.20 8.93
CA LEU A 81 7.71 -5.04 8.47
C LEU A 81 9.13 -4.92 9.09
N PRO A 82 9.36 -5.13 10.41
CA PRO A 82 10.67 -4.86 11.01
C PRO A 82 11.87 -5.57 10.35
N PRO A 83 11.79 -6.86 9.97
CA PRO A 83 12.88 -7.53 9.25
C PRO A 83 13.21 -6.87 7.90
N LYS A 84 12.20 -6.41 7.16
CA LYS A 84 12.40 -5.71 5.88
C LYS A 84 13.09 -4.36 6.10
N ILE A 85 12.72 -3.63 7.13
CA ILE A 85 13.37 -2.36 7.49
C ILE A 85 14.83 -2.58 7.87
N ALA A 86 15.12 -3.62 8.66
CA ALA A 86 16.48 -3.96 9.03
C ALA A 86 17.34 -4.24 7.80
N ALA A 87 16.85 -5.07 6.87
CA ALA A 87 17.55 -5.37 5.61
C ALA A 87 17.80 -4.11 4.75
N MET A 88 16.80 -3.23 4.61
CA MET A 88 16.98 -1.98 3.84
C MET A 88 17.93 -1.00 4.53
N SER A 89 17.92 -0.93 5.87
CA SER A 89 18.83 -0.06 6.62
C SER A 89 20.27 -0.57 6.57
N GLU A 90 20.48 -1.88 6.52
CA GLU A 90 21.80 -2.47 6.28
C GLU A 90 22.30 -2.18 4.87
N LYS A 91 21.41 -2.24 3.87
CA LYS A 91 21.73 -1.97 2.46
C LYS A 91 22.03 -0.48 2.19
N PHE A 92 21.39 0.44 2.93
CA PHE A 92 21.50 1.89 2.76
C PHE A 92 21.82 2.59 4.09
N PRO A 93 23.01 2.38 4.67
CA PRO A 93 23.37 2.87 6.01
C PRO A 93 23.43 4.41 6.12
N GLU A 94 23.55 5.12 5.00
CA GLU A 94 23.57 6.58 4.90
C GLU A 94 22.17 7.22 4.98
N VAL A 95 21.10 6.42 4.86
CA VAL A 95 19.72 6.90 4.84
C VAL A 95 19.12 6.80 6.24
N GLU A 96 18.64 7.92 6.79
CA GLU A 96 17.93 7.92 8.06
C GLU A 96 16.53 7.29 7.89
N VAL A 97 16.29 6.13 8.52
CA VAL A 97 14.97 5.48 8.47
C VAL A 97 14.18 5.76 9.74
N LYS A 98 12.92 6.19 9.57
CA LYS A 98 11.94 6.37 10.65
C LYS A 98 10.65 5.64 10.32
N ILE A 99 9.91 5.20 11.33
CA ILE A 99 8.62 4.54 11.18
C ILE A 99 7.58 5.42 11.87
N ALA A 100 6.51 5.75 11.15
CA ALA A 100 5.36 6.45 11.70
C ALA A 100 4.38 5.49 12.39
N GLU A 101 3.49 6.04 13.20
CA GLU A 101 2.40 5.24 13.76
C GLU A 101 1.37 4.86 12.68
N ALA A 102 0.61 3.78 12.92
CA ALA A 102 -0.59 3.49 12.15
C ALA A 102 -1.64 4.62 12.36
N LEU A 103 -2.64 4.69 11.50
CA LEU A 103 -3.63 5.77 11.52
C LEU A 103 -4.46 5.83 12.81
N LYS A 104 -4.63 4.70 13.52
CA LYS A 104 -5.33 4.58 14.80
C LYS A 104 -6.71 5.26 14.75
N THR A 105 -6.99 6.12 15.71
CA THR A 105 -8.23 6.87 15.89
C THR A 105 -8.00 8.36 15.63
N ASP A 106 -7.25 8.69 14.58
CA ASP A 106 -7.10 10.09 14.14
C ASP A 106 -8.48 10.69 13.85
N GLU A 107 -8.78 11.87 14.37
CA GLU A 107 -10.10 12.50 14.28
C GLU A 107 -10.57 12.68 12.83
N ARG A 108 -9.64 12.93 11.90
CA ARG A 108 -9.94 13.12 10.48
C ARG A 108 -10.43 11.83 9.81
N LEU A 109 -10.17 10.66 10.41
CA LEU A 109 -10.75 9.42 9.94
C LEU A 109 -12.26 9.37 10.17
N ALA A 110 -12.76 9.96 11.26
CA ALA A 110 -14.21 10.02 11.49
C ALA A 110 -14.90 10.76 10.34
N ASP A 111 -14.37 11.92 9.95
CA ASP A 111 -14.88 12.69 8.81
C ASP A 111 -14.78 11.90 7.50
N ALA A 112 -13.66 11.22 7.24
CA ALA A 112 -13.50 10.40 6.06
C ALA A 112 -14.52 9.24 6.02
N ILE A 113 -14.78 8.61 7.16
CA ILE A 113 -15.77 7.53 7.31
C ILE A 113 -17.18 8.07 7.10
N LEU A 114 -17.53 9.22 7.70
CA LEU A 114 -18.83 9.87 7.49
C LEU A 114 -19.07 10.19 6.02
N ASN A 115 -18.08 10.79 5.35
CA ASN A 115 -18.12 11.05 3.92
C ASN A 115 -18.34 9.76 3.11
N CYS A 116 -17.72 8.65 3.49
CA CYS A 116 -17.95 7.34 2.85
C CYS A 116 -19.36 6.81 3.12
N ALA A 117 -19.88 6.97 4.34
CA ALA A 117 -21.21 6.53 4.74
C ALA A 117 -22.31 7.31 4.00
N GLU A 118 -22.13 8.61 3.75
CA GLU A 118 -23.04 9.43 2.94
C GLU A 118 -23.13 8.96 1.48
N ARG A 119 -22.08 8.30 0.98
CA ARG A 119 -22.03 7.70 -0.37
C ARG A 119 -22.43 6.22 -0.36
N ALA A 120 -23.05 5.74 0.71
CA ALA A 120 -23.51 4.36 0.78
C ALA A 120 -24.46 4.05 -0.39
N ILE A 121 -24.32 2.82 -0.90
CA ILE A 121 -25.16 2.27 -1.98
C ILE A 121 -25.71 0.93 -1.53
N GLU A 122 -26.75 0.45 -2.22
CA GLU A 122 -27.36 -0.85 -1.93
C GLU A 122 -26.33 -1.99 -2.00
N PRO A 123 -26.37 -2.98 -1.08
CA PRO A 123 -25.39 -4.07 -1.02
C PRO A 123 -25.18 -4.82 -2.34
N GLU A 124 -26.24 -4.98 -3.13
CA GLU A 124 -26.21 -5.66 -4.44
C GLU A 124 -25.36 -4.89 -5.46
N LYS A 125 -25.19 -3.58 -5.28
CA LYS A 125 -24.42 -2.68 -6.16
C LYS A 125 -22.99 -2.45 -5.66
N TRP A 126 -22.65 -2.90 -4.44
CA TRP A 126 -21.39 -2.55 -3.78
C TRP A 126 -20.13 -3.18 -4.39
N ARG A 127 -20.26 -4.22 -5.22
CA ARG A 127 -19.11 -4.88 -5.88
C ARG A 127 -18.55 -4.07 -7.07
N VAL A 128 -18.18 -2.81 -6.83
CA VAL A 128 -17.60 -1.89 -7.83
C VAL A 128 -16.30 -2.42 -8.45
N ILE A 129 -15.53 -3.24 -7.70
CA ILE A 129 -14.25 -3.80 -8.16
C ILE A 129 -14.42 -4.66 -9.42
N LEU A 130 -15.55 -5.36 -9.59
CA LEU A 130 -15.79 -6.19 -10.79
C LEU A 130 -15.84 -5.32 -12.05
N ASP A 131 -16.56 -4.22 -11.99
CA ASP A 131 -16.81 -3.35 -13.15
C ASP A 131 -15.55 -2.57 -13.55
N THR A 132 -14.66 -2.30 -12.59
CA THR A 132 -13.41 -1.57 -12.84
C THR A 132 -12.21 -2.48 -13.13
N ALA A 133 -12.33 -3.79 -12.94
CA ALA A 133 -11.23 -4.72 -13.18
C ALA A 133 -10.87 -4.82 -14.68
N PRO A 134 -9.63 -5.15 -15.04
CA PRO A 134 -9.29 -5.44 -16.43
C PRO A 134 -10.16 -6.56 -17.01
N GLN A 135 -10.47 -6.48 -18.31
CA GLN A 135 -11.35 -7.44 -18.99
C GLN A 135 -10.89 -8.91 -18.79
N PHE A 136 -9.60 -9.17 -18.90
CA PHE A 136 -9.05 -10.51 -18.68
C PHE A 136 -9.25 -11.05 -17.26
N CYS A 137 -9.37 -10.18 -16.24
CA CYS A 137 -9.70 -10.61 -14.88
C CYS A 137 -11.18 -10.99 -14.78
N ARG A 138 -12.07 -10.19 -15.39
CA ARG A 138 -13.52 -10.46 -15.41
C ARG A 138 -13.86 -11.76 -16.12
N ASP A 139 -13.20 -12.02 -17.26
CA ASP A 139 -13.49 -13.18 -18.10
C ASP A 139 -12.89 -14.49 -17.56
N ASN A 140 -12.04 -14.43 -16.54
CA ASN A 140 -11.36 -15.61 -16.01
C ASN A 140 -12.10 -16.20 -14.80
N PRO A 141 -12.71 -17.40 -14.92
CA PRO A 141 -13.45 -18.02 -13.82
C PRO A 141 -12.58 -18.40 -12.62
N GLN A 142 -11.25 -18.53 -12.81
CA GLN A 142 -10.29 -18.79 -11.73
C GLN A 142 -9.78 -17.51 -11.05
N CYS A 143 -10.23 -16.33 -11.47
CA CYS A 143 -9.80 -15.06 -10.88
C CYS A 143 -10.36 -14.87 -9.44
N PRO A 144 -9.59 -14.28 -8.51
CA PRO A 144 -10.09 -13.95 -7.17
C PRO A 144 -11.31 -13.04 -7.15
N LEU A 145 -11.58 -12.31 -8.24
CA LEU A 145 -12.85 -11.59 -8.46
C LEU A 145 -14.08 -12.50 -8.31
N ASN A 146 -13.94 -13.77 -8.67
CA ASN A 146 -14.98 -14.79 -8.58
C ASN A 146 -14.94 -15.59 -7.26
N GLY A 147 -14.25 -15.06 -6.24
CA GLY A 147 -14.17 -15.69 -4.91
C GLY A 147 -13.12 -16.80 -4.78
N THR A 148 -12.23 -16.93 -5.76
CA THR A 148 -11.12 -17.89 -5.67
C THR A 148 -9.99 -17.35 -4.78
N PRO A 149 -9.26 -18.21 -4.05
CA PRO A 149 -8.23 -17.76 -3.12
C PRO A 149 -6.89 -17.41 -3.79
N LYS A 150 -6.70 -17.73 -5.08
CA LYS A 150 -5.41 -17.60 -5.78
C LYS A 150 -5.58 -16.94 -7.14
N CYS A 151 -4.70 -16.00 -7.46
CA CYS A 151 -4.63 -15.42 -8.80
C CYS A 151 -3.79 -16.31 -9.71
N PRO A 152 -4.32 -16.78 -10.86
CA PRO A 152 -3.55 -17.63 -11.78
C PRO A 152 -2.39 -16.88 -12.46
N LEU A 153 -2.42 -15.55 -12.45
CA LEU A 153 -1.41 -14.69 -13.08
C LEU A 153 -0.39 -14.11 -12.09
N ARG A 154 -0.60 -14.28 -10.79
CA ARG A 154 0.34 -13.82 -9.77
C ARG A 154 0.79 -14.99 -8.91
N PRO A 155 2.04 -15.48 -9.06
CA PRO A 155 2.56 -16.47 -8.14
C PRO A 155 2.49 -15.91 -6.71
N MET A 156 2.22 -16.78 -5.72
CA MET A 156 2.31 -16.36 -4.33
C MET A 156 3.71 -15.80 -4.05
N PRO A 157 3.85 -14.74 -3.23
CA PRO A 157 5.16 -14.43 -2.69
C PRO A 157 5.70 -15.71 -2.05
N ARG A 158 6.95 -16.06 -2.36
CA ARG A 158 7.61 -17.20 -1.71
C ARG A 158 7.46 -16.97 -0.22
N THR A 159 6.81 -17.90 0.47
CA THR A 159 6.69 -17.88 1.93
C THR A 159 8.05 -17.56 2.53
N ILE A 160 8.04 -16.58 3.43
CA ILE A 160 9.16 -16.20 4.30
C ILE A 160 9.67 -17.46 5.01
#